data_AF-A0A1Y4DNK6-F1
#
_entry.id   AF-A0A1Y4DNK6-F1
#
_cell.length_a   1.000
_cell.length_b   1.000
_cell.length_c   1.000
_cell.angle_alpha   90.00
_cell.angle_beta   90.00
_cell.angle_gamma   90.00
#
_symmetry.space_group_name_H-M   'P 1'
#
loop_
_entity.id
_entity.type
_entity.pdbx_description
1 polymer ?
#
loop_
_entity_poly.entity_id
_entity_poly.type
_entity_poly.pdbx_seq_one_letter_code
_entity_poly.pdbx_strand_id
1 'polypeptide(L)'
;MLAERIDALYDMDRIWDSGGKGWSYELKWRRGGKTLCALYAKEDSIGFMVILGKAEREKFEALRGGFSPQIWAVYDAARTYHDGKWIMFEPTDESLFDDFMRLLAIKRRLNRKSR
;
A
#
# COMPACT_ATOMS: atom_id res chain seq x y z
N MET A 1 -7.99 12.87 -1.03
CA MET A 1 -7.33 12.02 0.00
C MET A 1 -6.86 10.68 -0.60
N LEU A 2 -5.92 9.97 0.02
CA LEU A 2 -5.35 8.70 -0.53
C LEU A 2 -6.41 7.62 -0.79
N ALA A 3 -7.36 7.42 0.14
CA ALA A 3 -8.43 6.44 0.00
C ALA A 3 -9.30 6.65 -1.25
N GLU A 4 -9.60 7.91 -1.60
CA GLU A 4 -10.38 8.26 -2.80
C GLU A 4 -9.59 7.97 -4.09
N ARG A 5 -8.27 8.21 -4.08
CA ARG A 5 -7.41 7.87 -5.23
C ARG A 5 -7.38 6.36 -5.48
N ILE A 6 -7.40 5.56 -4.41
CA ILE A 6 -7.45 4.09 -4.50
C ILE A 6 -8.80 3.66 -5.10
N ASP A 7 -9.93 4.13 -4.54
CA ASP A 7 -11.26 3.79 -5.04
C ASP A 7 -11.47 4.18 -6.52
N ALA A 8 -10.92 5.30 -6.95
CA ALA A 8 -11.07 5.79 -8.31
C ALA A 8 -10.40 4.88 -9.36
N LEU A 9 -9.42 4.08 -8.95
CA LEU A 9 -8.60 3.25 -9.84
C LEU A 9 -8.77 1.74 -9.61
N TYR A 10 -9.26 1.36 -8.44
CA TYR A 10 -9.37 -0.02 -8.01
C TYR A 10 -10.79 -0.33 -7.54
N ASP A 11 -11.48 -1.18 -8.29
CA ASP A 11 -12.77 -1.75 -7.89
C ASP A 11 -12.49 -2.89 -6.89
N MET A 12 -12.63 -2.59 -5.60
CA MET A 12 -12.25 -3.44 -4.46
C MET A 12 -13.24 -3.31 -3.32
N ASP A 13 -13.40 -4.38 -2.54
CA ASP A 13 -14.19 -4.36 -1.31
C ASP A 13 -13.42 -3.64 -0.21
N ARG A 14 -14.11 -2.78 0.53
CA ARG A 14 -13.59 -2.11 1.73
C ARG A 14 -13.98 -2.88 2.97
N ILE A 15 -13.00 -3.23 3.79
CA ILE A 15 -13.22 -3.91 5.08
C ILE A 15 -12.61 -3.05 6.18
N TRP A 16 -13.44 -2.71 7.15
CA TRP A 16 -13.03 -2.01 8.36
C TRP A 16 -12.76 -3.02 9.48
N ASP A 17 -11.72 -2.78 10.25
CA ASP A 17 -11.37 -3.55 11.44
C ASP A 17 -10.73 -2.62 12.50
N SER A 18 -10.52 -3.17 13.69
CA SER A 18 -9.64 -2.56 14.68
C SER A 18 -8.18 -2.61 14.19
N GLY A 19 -7.43 -1.54 14.43
CA GLY A 19 -6.01 -1.47 14.05
C GLY A 19 -5.07 -2.36 14.88
N GLY A 20 -5.62 -3.23 15.73
CA GLY A 20 -4.87 -4.06 16.66
C GLY A 20 -4.20 -3.24 17.77
N LYS A 21 -3.07 -3.72 18.29
CA LYS A 21 -2.40 -3.13 19.45
C LYS A 21 -1.72 -1.77 19.17
N GLY A 22 -1.42 -1.47 17.91
CA GLY A 22 -0.63 -0.29 17.53
C GLY A 22 -1.42 0.83 16.86
N TRP A 23 -2.68 0.58 16.50
CA TRP A 23 -3.53 1.48 15.71
C TRP A 23 -4.98 1.39 16.16
N SER A 24 -5.75 2.47 16.02
CA SER A 24 -7.16 2.51 16.40
C SER A 24 -8.05 1.87 15.34
N TYR A 25 -7.81 2.21 14.08
CA TYR A 25 -8.62 1.77 12.94
C TYR A 25 -7.76 1.16 11.85
N GLU A 26 -8.33 0.20 11.13
CA GLU A 26 -7.77 -0.36 9.91
C GLU A 26 -8.84 -0.37 8.82
N LEU A 27 -8.47 0.09 7.62
CA LEU A 27 -9.26 0.00 6.41
C LEU A 27 -8.47 -0.77 5.35
N LYS A 28 -8.97 -1.94 4.94
CA LYS A 28 -8.37 -2.78 3.90
C LYS A 28 -9.13 -2.68 2.58
N TRP A 29 -8.40 -2.65 1.47
CA TRP A 29 -8.95 -2.92 0.14
C TRP A 29 -8.64 -4.35 -0.25
N ARG A 30 -9.67 -5.18 -0.42
CA ARG A 30 -9.53 -6.60 -0.76
C ARG A 30 -10.40 -6.98 -1.94
N ARG A 31 -9.98 -7.99 -2.70
CA ARG A 31 -10.83 -8.65 -3.70
C ARG A 31 -10.31 -10.03 -4.04
N GLY A 32 -11.20 -11.02 -4.10
CA GLY A 32 -10.84 -12.41 -4.42
C GLY A 32 -9.86 -13.00 -3.40
N GLY A 33 -10.09 -12.76 -2.12
CA GLY A 33 -9.25 -13.24 -1.02
C GLY A 33 -7.90 -12.51 -0.85
N LYS A 34 -7.51 -11.63 -1.78
CA LYS A 34 -6.21 -10.93 -1.74
C LYS A 34 -6.37 -9.48 -1.29
N THR A 35 -5.44 -9.01 -0.46
CA THR A 35 -5.34 -7.59 -0.05
C THR A 35 -4.50 -6.81 -1.05
N LEU A 36 -4.98 -5.63 -1.44
CA LEU A 36 -4.20 -4.65 -2.18
C LEU A 36 -3.34 -3.82 -1.21
N CYS A 37 -3.98 -3.13 -0.28
CA CYS A 37 -3.30 -2.39 0.79
C CYS A 37 -4.23 -2.24 2.00
N ALA A 38 -3.65 -1.72 3.08
CA ALA A 38 -4.40 -1.29 4.25
C ALA A 38 -3.98 0.13 4.64
N LEU A 39 -4.94 0.93 5.07
CA LEU A 39 -4.69 2.14 5.85
C LEU A 39 -4.92 1.84 7.31
N TYR A 40 -4.05 2.38 8.14
CA TYR A 40 -4.18 2.39 9.59
C TYR A 40 -4.30 3.83 10.07
N ALA A 41 -5.09 4.06 11.10
CA ALA A 41 -5.22 5.37 11.71
C ALA A 41 -5.18 5.25 13.23
N LYS A 42 -4.50 6.20 13.86
CA LYS A 42 -4.53 6.49 15.30
C LYS A 42 -4.43 8.00 15.48
N GLU A 43 -4.51 8.47 16.72
CA GLU A 43 -4.37 9.90 17.03
C GLU A 43 -3.10 10.48 16.36
N ASP A 44 -3.29 11.54 15.58
CA ASP A 44 -2.28 12.28 14.82
C ASP A 44 -1.39 11.47 13.86
N SER A 45 -1.80 10.26 13.45
CA SER A 45 -0.96 9.41 12.62
C SER A 45 -1.76 8.49 11.69
N ILE A 46 -1.25 8.37 10.46
CA ILE A 46 -1.77 7.48 9.42
C ILE A 46 -0.65 6.51 9.02
N GLY A 47 -1.01 5.23 8.92
CA GLY A 47 -0.17 4.19 8.35
C GLY A 47 -0.70 3.75 6.98
N PHE A 48 0.18 3.50 6.03
CA PHE A 48 -0.14 2.85 4.75
C PHE A 48 0.70 1.58 4.62
N MET A 49 0.04 0.43 4.55
CA MET A 49 0.68 -0.87 4.45
C MET A 49 0.46 -1.49 3.06
N VAL A 50 1.56 -1.95 2.48
CA VAL A 50 1.54 -2.81 1.29
C VAL A 50 2.43 -4.03 1.52
N ILE A 51 1.95 -5.19 1.10
CA ILE A 51 2.71 -6.44 1.17
C ILE A 51 3.12 -6.82 -0.25
N LEU A 52 4.42 -6.96 -0.52
CA LEU A 52 4.93 -7.34 -1.83
C LEU A 52 5.47 -8.78 -1.84
N GLY A 53 4.85 -9.65 -2.65
CA GLY A 53 5.34 -11.00 -2.94
C GLY A 53 6.59 -10.98 -3.82
N LYS A 54 7.21 -12.15 -4.04
CA LYS A 54 8.48 -12.27 -4.79
C LYS A 54 8.47 -11.55 -6.14
N ALA A 55 7.50 -11.85 -7.00
CA ALA A 55 7.41 -11.25 -8.34
C ALA A 55 7.10 -9.74 -8.31
N GLU A 56 6.38 -9.26 -7.27
CA GLU A 56 6.10 -7.84 -7.09
C GLU A 56 7.36 -7.09 -6.64
N ARG A 57 8.19 -7.71 -5.78
CA ARG A 57 9.49 -7.18 -5.36
C ARG A 57 10.49 -7.08 -6.50
N GLU A 58 10.61 -8.12 -7.32
CA GLU A 58 11.49 -8.09 -8.51
C GLU A 58 11.12 -6.93 -9.44
N LYS A 59 9.82 -6.69 -9.66
CA LYS A 59 9.35 -5.53 -10.44
C LYS A 59 9.65 -4.20 -9.76
N PHE A 60 9.42 -4.11 -8.45
CA PHE A 60 9.76 -2.90 -7.69
C PHE A 60 11.25 -2.60 -7.78
N GLU A 61 12.11 -3.58 -7.56
CA GLU A 61 13.57 -3.42 -7.59
C GLU A 61 14.07 -2.99 -8.98
N ALA A 62 13.48 -3.50 -10.07
CA ALA A 62 13.78 -3.05 -11.42
C ALA A 62 13.33 -1.61 -11.72
N LEU A 63 12.25 -1.15 -11.08
CA LEU A 63 11.68 0.19 -11.27
C LEU A 63 12.09 1.18 -10.17
N ARG A 64 12.87 0.74 -9.16
CA ARG A 64 13.07 1.49 -7.91
C ARG A 64 13.63 2.88 -8.19
N GLY A 65 14.53 3.03 -9.16
CA GLY A 65 15.16 4.31 -9.53
C GLY A 65 14.18 5.45 -9.85
N GLY A 66 12.91 5.14 -10.14
CA GLY A 66 11.87 6.14 -10.35
C GLY A 66 11.07 6.56 -9.11
N PHE A 67 11.26 5.95 -7.95
CA PHE A 67 10.55 6.27 -6.70
C PHE A 67 11.36 7.21 -5.81
N SER A 68 10.69 7.89 -4.88
CA SER A 68 11.37 8.77 -3.91
C SER A 68 12.33 7.99 -2.99
N PRO A 69 13.45 8.59 -2.53
CA PRO A 69 14.41 7.94 -1.63
C PRO A 69 13.77 7.37 -0.36
N GLN A 70 12.73 8.03 0.17
CA GLN A 70 11.98 7.56 1.33
C GLN A 70 11.31 6.20 1.08
N ILE A 71 10.81 5.94 -0.14
CA ILE A 71 10.22 4.65 -0.49
C ILE A 71 11.27 3.54 -0.42
N TRP A 72 12.50 3.82 -0.89
CA TRP A 72 13.60 2.86 -0.84
C TRP A 72 14.02 2.57 0.59
N ALA A 73 14.20 3.61 1.40
CA ALA A 73 14.62 3.46 2.78
C ALA A 73 13.65 2.58 3.58
N VAL A 74 12.34 2.84 3.44
CA VAL A 74 11.31 2.04 4.11
C VAL A 74 11.23 0.63 3.53
N TYR A 75 11.33 0.48 2.19
CA TYR A 75 11.36 -0.84 1.56
C TYR A 75 12.57 -1.67 2.02
N ASP A 76 13.76 -1.09 2.07
CA ASP A 76 15.00 -1.80 2.40
C ASP A 76 14.98 -2.22 3.88
N ALA A 77 14.45 -1.38 4.77
CA ALA A 77 14.26 -1.68 6.20
C ALA A 77 13.12 -2.66 6.49
N ALA A 78 12.15 -2.82 5.59
CA ALA A 78 10.99 -3.66 5.79
C ALA A 78 11.33 -5.15 5.92
N ARG A 79 10.57 -5.87 6.75
CA ARG A 79 10.76 -7.31 6.97
C ARG A 79 10.07 -8.15 5.90
N THR A 80 10.76 -9.18 5.43
CA THR A 80 10.17 -10.20 4.56
C THR A 80 9.71 -11.39 5.39
N TYR A 81 8.42 -11.71 5.26
CA TYR A 81 7.76 -12.87 5.86
C TYR A 81 7.42 -13.90 4.77
N HIS A 82 6.88 -15.04 5.20
CA HIS A 82 6.51 -16.15 4.31
C HIS A 82 5.51 -15.75 3.20
N ASP A 83 4.64 -14.77 3.47
CA ASP A 83 3.61 -14.27 2.57
C ASP A 83 4.02 -13.03 1.77
N GLY A 84 5.21 -12.48 2.02
CA GLY A 84 5.77 -11.33 1.30
C GLY A 84 6.53 -10.37 2.19
N LYS A 85 7.00 -9.27 1.61
CA LYS A 85 7.64 -8.16 2.34
C LYS A 85 6.59 -7.15 2.76
N TRP A 86 6.47 -6.95 4.06
CA TRP A 86 5.47 -6.06 4.66
C TRP A 86 6.09 -4.68 4.85
N ILE A 87 5.60 -3.71 4.09
CA ILE A 87 6.17 -2.37 4.02
C ILE A 87 5.14 -1.41 4.62
N MET A 88 5.42 -0.93 5.83
CA MET A 88 4.62 0.07 6.52
C MET A 88 5.21 1.46 6.27
N PHE A 89 4.42 2.36 5.72
CA PHE A 89 4.72 3.77 5.60
C PHE A 89 3.91 4.56 6.62
N GLU A 90 4.50 5.59 7.21
CA GLU A 90 3.82 6.56 8.07
C GLU A 90 3.92 7.95 7.44
N PRO A 91 3.12 8.25 6.39
CA PRO A 91 3.18 9.54 5.71
C PRO A 91 2.74 10.68 6.64
N THR A 92 3.49 11.78 6.63
CA THR A 92 3.16 13.02 7.34
C THR A 92 2.45 14.05 6.45
N ASP A 93 2.50 13.86 5.14
CA ASP A 93 1.87 14.70 4.12
C ASP A 93 1.54 13.88 2.85
N GLU A 94 1.04 14.55 1.81
CA GLU A 94 0.63 13.91 0.56
C GLU A 94 1.78 13.64 -0.44
N SER A 95 3.03 14.01 -0.13
CA SER A 95 4.16 13.93 -1.08
C SER A 95 4.45 12.52 -1.60
N LEU A 96 4.12 11.49 -0.80
CA LEU A 96 4.33 10.09 -1.18
C LEU A 96 3.13 9.45 -1.89
N PHE A 97 2.00 10.15 -2.03
CA PHE A 97 0.78 9.51 -2.55
C PHE A 97 0.94 9.00 -3.97
N ASP A 98 1.66 9.73 -4.83
CA ASP A 98 1.90 9.28 -6.22
C ASP A 98 2.79 8.04 -6.26
N ASP A 99 3.78 7.95 -5.37
CA ASP A 99 4.61 6.75 -5.22
C ASP A 99 3.80 5.57 -4.66
N PHE A 100 2.89 5.81 -3.71
CA PHE A 100 1.98 4.77 -3.25
C PHE A 100 1.11 4.23 -4.37
N MET A 101 0.55 5.09 -5.23
CA MET A 101 -0.23 4.64 -6.38
C MET A 101 0.60 3.81 -7.36
N ARG A 102 1.89 4.14 -7.55
CA ARG A 102 2.81 3.36 -8.37
C ARG A 102 3.16 2.01 -7.74
N LEU A 103 3.33 1.94 -6.41
CA LEU A 103 3.47 0.67 -5.68
C LEU A 103 2.23 -0.22 -5.86
N LEU A 104 1.03 0.36 -5.75
CA LEU A 104 -0.21 -0.36 -5.98
C LEU A 104 -0.31 -0.87 -7.42
N ALA A 105 0.17 -0.12 -8.41
CA ALA A 105 0.18 -0.54 -9.82
C ALA A 105 1.11 -1.74 -10.06
N ILE A 106 2.21 -1.86 -9.31
CA ILE A 106 3.07 -3.04 -9.32
C ILE A 106 2.33 -4.26 -8.74
N LYS A 107 1.64 -4.05 -7.62
CA LYS A 107 0.92 -5.09 -6.88
C LYS A 107 -0.30 -5.61 -7.62
N ARG A 108 -1.07 -4.72 -8.24
CA ARG A 108 -2.26 -5.06 -9.01
C ARG A 108 -2.43 -4.08 -10.15
N ARG A 109 -2.67 -4.62 -11.34
CA ARG A 109 -3.05 -3.81 -12.51
C ARG A 109 -4.32 -3.04 -12.19
N LEU A 110 -4.35 -1.76 -12.56
CA LEU A 110 -5.53 -0.89 -12.48
C LEU A 110 -6.73 -1.55 -13.17
N ASN A 111 -7.93 -1.34 -12.64
CA ASN A 111 -9.14 -1.76 -13.31
C ASN A 111 -9.28 -0.97 -14.62
N ARG A 112 -9.56 -1.65 -15.73
CA ARG A 112 -9.94 -0.96 -16.97
C ARG A 112 -11.24 -0.21 -16.68
N LYS A 113 -11.24 1.11 -16.80
CA LYS A 113 -12.51 1.85 -16.93
C LYS A 113 -13.16 1.34 -18.21
N SER A 114 -14.32 0.70 -18.10
CA SER A 114 -15.20 0.57 -19.27
C SER A 114 -15.50 2.00 -19.71
N ARG A 115 -15.06 2.36 -20.92
CA ARG A 115 -15.55 3.57 -21.59
C ARG A 115 -17.04 3.44 -21.84
#